data_AF-A0A414MFW0-F1
#
_entry.id   AF-A0A414MFW0-F1
#
_cell.length_a   1.000
_cell.length_b   1.000
_cell.length_c   1.000
_cell.angle_alpha   90.00
_cell.angle_beta   90.00
_cell.angle_gamma   90.00
#
_symmetry.space_group_name_H-M   'P 1'
#
loop_
_entity.id
_entity.type
_entity.pdbx_description
1 polymer ?
#
loop_
_entity_poly.entity_id
_entity_poly.type
_entity_poly.pdbx_seq_one_letter_code
_entity_poly.pdbx_strand_id
1 'polypeptide(L)'
;MMSTGFFHVPLQDKTYSLKFEQRMENNSELNNRAAQYTLCFNAQCSKAESCLRHSMTQYNTAQNARLSVINPLCYPAAGKECPHFRTNKKVRVAWGFKTLYDNMPARISHAIHLNLEAIFRHSPYYRYRNQKLGLTPKQQECIRQVCKKHGWNEEVVFDRYTEEYEW
;
A
#
# COMPACT_ATOMS: atom_id res chain seq x y z
N MET A 1 -55.98 -11.90 25.80
CA MET A 1 -55.90 -11.20 24.50
C MET A 1 -54.48 -10.65 24.38
N MET A 2 -53.70 -11.18 23.44
CA MET A 2 -52.29 -10.84 23.25
C MET A 2 -52.17 -9.49 22.53
N SER A 3 -51.45 -8.54 23.11
CA SER A 3 -51.13 -7.27 22.48
C SER A 3 -49.87 -7.45 21.61
N THR A 4 -50.03 -7.31 20.30
CA THR A 4 -48.94 -7.31 19.32
C THR A 4 -48.07 -6.07 19.52
N GLY A 5 -46.85 -6.28 20.02
CA GLY A 5 -45.82 -5.24 20.05
C GLY A 5 -45.28 -4.99 18.65
N PHE A 6 -45.51 -3.80 18.11
CA PHE A 6 -44.79 -3.30 16.95
C PHE A 6 -43.32 -3.10 17.35
N PHE A 7 -42.43 -3.96 16.84
CA PHE A 7 -40.99 -3.71 16.88
C PHE A 7 -40.68 -2.57 15.93
N HIS A 8 -40.53 -1.37 16.48
CA HIS A 8 -39.97 -0.23 15.77
C HIS A 8 -38.48 -0.51 15.54
N VAL A 9 -38.10 -0.84 14.30
CA VAL A 9 -36.70 -0.93 13.88
C VAL A 9 -36.12 0.49 13.98
N PRO A 10 -35.06 0.74 14.78
CA PRO A 10 -34.48 2.07 14.84
C PRO A 10 -33.81 2.40 13.51
N LEU A 11 -34.07 3.61 13.04
CA LEU A 11 -33.48 4.26 11.87
C LEU A 11 -31.96 3.99 11.80
N GLN A 12 -31.51 3.45 10.67
CA GLN A 12 -30.11 3.17 10.37
C GLN A 12 -29.25 4.43 10.58
N ASP A 13 -28.36 4.36 11.57
CA ASP A 13 -27.31 5.35 11.79
C ASP A 13 -26.35 5.36 10.59
N LYS A 14 -26.26 6.49 9.89
CA LYS A 14 -25.42 6.69 8.70
C LYS A 14 -23.95 6.33 8.94
N THR A 15 -23.50 6.38 10.19
CA THR A 15 -22.14 6.00 10.62
C THR A 15 -21.89 4.50 10.49
N TYR A 16 -22.92 3.67 10.67
CA TYR A 16 -22.83 2.23 10.45
C TYR A 16 -22.79 1.89 8.96
N SER A 17 -23.66 2.47 8.13
CA SER A 17 -23.65 2.22 6.67
C SER A 17 -22.29 2.56 6.05
N LEU A 18 -21.72 3.72 6.40
CA LEU A 18 -20.39 4.14 5.92
C LEU A 18 -19.28 3.19 6.36
N LYS A 19 -19.28 2.72 7.61
CA LYS A 19 -18.28 1.75 8.11
C LYS A 19 -18.44 0.37 7.47
N PHE A 20 -19.66 -0.06 7.19
CA PHE A 20 -19.96 -1.33 6.51
C PHE A 20 -19.58 -1.27 5.02
N GLU A 21 -19.91 -0.18 4.33
CA GLU A 21 -19.52 0.09 2.94
C GLU A 21 -17.99 0.15 2.82
N GLN A 22 -17.29 0.89 3.68
CA GLN A 22 -15.82 0.92 3.72
C GLN A 22 -15.20 -0.45 3.98
N ARG A 23 -15.81 -1.29 4.84
CA ARG A 23 -15.32 -2.65 5.11
C ARG A 23 -15.54 -3.59 3.91
N MET A 24 -16.63 -3.42 3.18
CA MET A 24 -16.95 -4.20 1.97
C MET A 24 -16.11 -3.77 0.76
N GLU A 25 -15.90 -2.47 0.56
CA GLU A 25 -15.01 -1.91 -0.46
C GLU A 25 -13.56 -2.32 -0.24
N ASN A 26 -13.09 -2.28 1.00
CA ASN A 26 -11.73 -2.72 1.34
C ASN A 26 -11.57 -4.23 1.12
N ASN A 27 -12.62 -5.03 1.36
CA ASN A 27 -12.60 -6.46 1.03
C ASN A 27 -12.57 -6.69 -0.49
N SER A 28 -13.30 -5.93 -1.30
CA SER A 28 -13.28 -6.12 -2.76
C SER A 28 -11.92 -5.74 -3.37
N GLU A 29 -11.30 -4.66 -2.89
CA GLU A 29 -9.94 -4.30 -3.29
C GLU A 29 -8.93 -5.37 -2.88
N LEU A 30 -8.98 -5.85 -1.62
CA LEU A 30 -8.08 -6.89 -1.14
C LEU A 30 -8.29 -8.23 -1.87
N ASN A 31 -9.53 -8.58 -2.23
CA ASN A 31 -9.81 -9.75 -3.06
C ASN A 31 -9.15 -9.63 -4.45
N ASN A 32 -9.28 -8.46 -5.09
CA ASN A 32 -8.67 -8.21 -6.39
C ASN A 32 -7.14 -8.23 -6.32
N ARG A 33 -6.56 -7.67 -5.25
CA ARG A 33 -5.12 -7.72 -5.00
C ARG A 33 -4.64 -9.14 -4.75
N ALA A 34 -5.34 -9.92 -3.92
CA ALA A 34 -5.02 -11.32 -3.65
C ALA A 34 -5.00 -12.15 -4.93
N ALA A 35 -5.97 -11.94 -5.83
CA ALA A 35 -6.07 -12.64 -7.10
C ALA A 35 -4.86 -12.44 -8.02
N GLN A 36 -4.22 -11.27 -7.94
CA GLN A 36 -3.06 -10.89 -8.75
C GLN A 36 -1.73 -11.09 -8.02
N TYR A 37 -1.77 -11.58 -6.77
CA TYR A 37 -0.58 -11.74 -5.93
C TYR A 37 -0.13 -13.20 -5.83
N THR A 38 1.17 -13.42 -5.64
CA THR A 38 1.68 -14.76 -5.35
C THR A 38 1.51 -15.09 -3.87
N LEU A 39 0.58 -15.99 -3.58
CA LEU A 39 0.17 -16.39 -2.24
C LEU A 39 1.05 -17.51 -1.67
N CYS A 40 0.94 -17.74 -0.36
CA CYS A 40 1.62 -18.84 0.31
C CYS A 40 0.69 -19.53 1.29
N PHE A 41 0.48 -20.84 1.10
CA PHE A 41 -0.38 -21.69 1.93
C PHE A 41 0.40 -22.60 2.89
N ASN A 42 1.69 -22.30 3.14
CA ASN A 42 2.50 -23.06 4.08
C ASN A 42 2.04 -22.81 5.53
N ALA A 43 1.13 -23.66 6.02
CA ALA A 43 0.61 -23.60 7.38
C ALA A 43 1.67 -23.85 8.48
N GLN A 44 2.80 -24.47 8.14
CA GLN A 44 3.89 -24.77 9.08
C GLN A 44 4.94 -23.65 9.13
N CYS A 45 4.75 -22.55 8.37
CA CYS A 45 5.70 -21.45 8.34
C CYS A 45 5.67 -20.64 9.64
N SER A 46 6.79 -20.55 10.34
CA SER A 46 6.93 -19.76 11.58
C SER A 46 6.69 -18.26 11.40
N LYS A 47 6.70 -17.76 10.16
CA LYS A 47 6.45 -16.35 9.83
C LYS A 47 5.02 -16.08 9.35
N ALA A 48 4.16 -17.10 9.26
CA ALA A 48 2.82 -17.03 8.64
C ALA A 48 1.98 -15.83 9.14
N GLU A 49 1.89 -15.64 10.46
CA GLU A 49 1.13 -14.55 11.10
C GLU A 49 1.57 -13.14 10.71
N SER A 50 2.84 -12.99 10.33
CA SER A 50 3.44 -11.69 9.95
C SER A 50 3.71 -11.57 8.44
N CYS A 51 3.25 -12.54 7.65
CA CYS A 51 3.57 -12.66 6.24
C CYS A 51 2.39 -12.27 5.36
N LEU A 52 2.55 -11.22 4.54
CA LEU A 52 1.51 -10.74 3.62
C LEU A 52 1.01 -11.83 2.68
N ARG A 53 1.91 -12.67 2.14
CA ARG A 53 1.53 -13.76 1.22
C ARG A 53 0.59 -14.78 1.86
N HIS A 54 0.74 -15.01 3.17
CA HIS A 54 -0.14 -15.90 3.94
C HIS A 54 -1.41 -15.16 4.35
N SER A 55 -1.30 -13.94 4.89
CA SER A 55 -2.44 -13.11 5.27
C SER A 55 -3.42 -12.87 4.12
N MET A 56 -2.94 -12.76 2.87
CA MET A 56 -3.81 -12.52 1.72
C MET A 56 -4.63 -13.73 1.27
N THR A 57 -4.31 -14.94 1.75
CA THR A 57 -5.06 -16.16 1.40
C THR A 57 -6.52 -16.11 1.85
N GLN A 58 -6.83 -15.37 2.92
CA GLN A 58 -8.19 -15.22 3.45
C GLN A 58 -9.12 -14.40 2.54
N TYR A 59 -8.56 -13.63 1.60
CA TYR A 59 -9.30 -12.79 0.64
C TYR A 59 -9.52 -13.50 -0.70
N ASN A 60 -9.18 -14.78 -0.79
CA ASN A 60 -9.50 -15.57 -1.97
C ASN A 60 -11.00 -15.88 -2.03
N THR A 61 -11.52 -15.89 -3.26
CA THR A 61 -12.93 -16.16 -3.52
C THR A 61 -13.06 -17.17 -4.64
N ALA A 62 -14.21 -17.85 -4.72
CA ALA A 62 -14.52 -18.78 -5.80
C ALA A 62 -14.61 -18.11 -7.19
N GLN A 63 -14.61 -16.77 -7.26
CA GLN A 63 -14.58 -16.02 -8.52
C GLN A 63 -13.21 -16.17 -9.24
N ASN A 64 -12.14 -16.41 -8.47
CA ASN A 64 -10.79 -16.60 -9.01
C ASN A 64 -10.48 -18.10 -9.13
N ALA A 65 -10.82 -18.69 -10.28
CA ALA A 65 -10.63 -20.12 -10.53
C ALA A 65 -9.15 -20.58 -10.51
N ARG A 66 -8.20 -19.64 -10.63
CA ARG A 66 -6.76 -19.91 -10.59
C ARG A 66 -6.08 -18.95 -9.65
N LEU A 67 -5.08 -19.44 -8.93
CA LEU A 67 -4.26 -18.69 -7.99
C LEU A 67 -2.78 -18.86 -8.33
N SER A 68 -1.99 -17.79 -8.18
CA SER A 68 -0.53 -17.88 -8.17
C SER A 68 -0.07 -18.22 -6.76
N VAL A 69 0.69 -19.31 -6.60
CA VAL A 69 1.17 -19.76 -5.30
C VAL A 69 2.66 -20.04 -5.32
N ILE A 70 3.33 -19.79 -4.20
CA ILE A 70 4.70 -20.26 -3.99
C ILE A 70 4.70 -21.80 -4.13
N ASN A 71 5.57 -22.32 -4.98
CA ASN A 71 5.77 -23.75 -5.14
C ASN A 71 6.05 -24.39 -3.77
N PRO A 72 5.25 -25.38 -3.32
CA PRO A 72 5.47 -26.06 -2.04
C PRO A 72 6.85 -26.68 -1.87
N LEU A 73 7.50 -27.08 -2.97
CA LEU A 73 8.88 -27.59 -2.94
C LEU A 73 9.93 -26.51 -2.62
N CYS A 74 9.54 -25.22 -2.68
CA CYS A 74 10.38 -24.08 -2.33
C CYS A 74 10.08 -23.54 -0.92
N TYR A 75 9.27 -24.24 -0.12
CA TYR A 75 9.05 -23.86 1.26
C TYR A 75 10.33 -23.99 2.08
N PRO A 76 10.59 -23.04 3.01
CA PRO A 76 11.76 -23.15 3.86
C PRO A 76 11.64 -24.38 4.75
N ALA A 77 12.76 -25.06 4.98
CA ALA A 77 12.84 -26.09 6.02
C ALA A 77 12.52 -25.49 7.39
N ALA A 78 12.03 -26.34 8.31
CA ALA A 78 11.69 -25.92 9.66
C ALA A 78 12.87 -25.17 10.33
N GLY A 79 12.59 -24.00 10.91
CA GLY A 79 13.59 -23.17 11.58
C GLY A 79 14.52 -22.37 10.68
N LYS A 80 14.41 -22.47 9.34
CA LYS A 80 15.19 -21.65 8.40
C LYS A 80 14.46 -20.34 8.05
N GLU A 81 15.24 -19.33 7.66
CA GLU A 81 14.69 -18.08 7.15
C GLU A 81 13.89 -18.33 5.85
N CYS A 82 12.75 -17.65 5.73
CA CYS A 82 11.89 -17.78 4.57
C CYS A 82 12.32 -16.79 3.47
N PRO A 83 12.83 -17.25 2.31
CA PRO A 83 13.25 -16.35 1.22
C PRO A 83 12.08 -15.63 0.55
N HIS A 84 10.85 -16.12 0.77
CA HIS A 84 9.62 -15.57 0.20
C HIS A 84 8.89 -14.63 1.17
N PHE A 85 9.44 -14.40 2.37
CA PHE A 85 8.82 -13.56 3.37
C PHE A 85 8.57 -12.14 2.86
N ARG A 86 7.36 -11.66 3.10
CA ARG A 86 6.93 -10.28 2.88
C ARG A 86 6.15 -9.86 4.10
N THR A 87 6.54 -8.76 4.74
CA THR A 87 5.84 -8.33 5.95
C THR A 87 4.41 -7.91 5.63
N ASN A 88 3.46 -8.27 6.49
CA ASN A 88 2.09 -7.75 6.45
C ASN A 88 1.94 -6.42 7.21
N LYS A 89 3.04 -5.74 7.55
CA LYS A 89 2.97 -4.38 8.06
C LYS A 89 2.72 -3.44 6.90
N LYS A 90 1.74 -2.54 7.07
CA LYS A 90 1.54 -1.45 6.14
C LYS A 90 2.68 -0.44 6.28
N VAL A 91 3.00 0.19 5.16
CA VAL A 91 3.96 1.28 5.08
C VAL A 91 3.23 2.57 4.71
N ARG A 92 3.75 3.68 5.22
CA ARG A 92 3.27 5.00 4.89
C ARG A 92 3.76 5.41 3.50
N VAL A 93 2.89 5.28 2.51
CA VAL A 93 3.13 5.67 1.12
C VAL A 93 2.79 7.15 0.95
N ALA A 94 3.67 7.91 0.31
CA ALA A 94 3.44 9.30 -0.04
C ALA A 94 2.96 9.42 -1.49
N TRP A 95 2.15 10.43 -1.78
CA TRP A 95 1.61 10.67 -3.11
C TRP A 95 1.81 12.12 -3.48
N GLY A 96 2.49 12.35 -4.61
CA GLY A 96 2.69 13.70 -5.13
C GLY A 96 3.72 14.51 -4.36
N PHE A 97 4.37 15.39 -5.08
CA PHE A 97 5.28 16.39 -4.55
C PHE A 97 5.25 17.61 -5.47
N LYS A 98 4.07 17.97 -5.96
CA LYS A 98 3.94 19.04 -6.97
C LYS A 98 4.42 20.37 -6.39
N THR A 99 4.08 20.60 -5.12
CA THR A 99 4.36 21.82 -4.35
C THR A 99 5.80 21.89 -3.82
N LEU A 100 6.59 20.81 -3.96
CA LEU A 100 7.98 20.75 -3.52
C LEU A 100 8.81 21.93 -4.06
N TYR A 101 8.51 22.37 -5.28
CA TYR A 101 9.30 23.37 -5.99
C TYR A 101 8.83 24.81 -5.76
N ASP A 102 7.70 25.04 -5.10
CA ASP A 102 7.03 26.35 -5.09
C ASP A 102 7.87 27.46 -4.43
N ASN A 103 8.62 27.12 -3.38
CA ASN A 103 9.49 28.05 -2.64
C ASN A 103 10.98 27.88 -2.98
N MET A 104 11.34 26.99 -3.90
CA MET A 104 12.74 26.70 -4.21
C MET A 104 13.33 27.76 -5.16
N PRO A 105 14.55 28.27 -4.91
CA PRO A 105 15.29 29.05 -5.89
C PRO A 105 15.43 28.30 -7.22
N ALA A 106 15.24 28.99 -8.35
CA ALA A 106 15.16 28.37 -9.67
C ALA A 106 16.34 27.45 -10.00
N ARG A 107 17.57 27.85 -9.62
CA ARG A 107 18.79 27.05 -9.81
C ARG A 107 18.74 25.71 -9.06
N ILE A 108 18.29 25.73 -7.80
CA ILE A 108 18.18 24.53 -6.96
C ILE A 108 17.05 23.64 -7.46
N SER A 109 15.89 24.22 -7.74
CA SER A 109 14.72 23.53 -8.30
C SER A 109 15.08 22.76 -9.58
N HIS A 110 15.76 23.42 -10.53
CA HIS A 110 16.20 22.80 -11.78
C HIS A 110 17.19 21.64 -11.54
N ALA A 111 18.17 21.81 -10.65
CA ALA A 111 19.14 20.76 -10.33
C ALA A 111 18.49 19.53 -9.67
N ILE A 112 17.56 19.75 -8.73
CA ILE A 112 16.78 18.68 -8.10
C ILE A 112 15.91 17.97 -9.13
N HIS A 113 15.19 18.71 -9.96
CA HIS A 113 14.33 18.15 -11.01
C HIS A 113 15.10 17.21 -11.93
N LEU A 114 16.22 17.67 -12.51
CA LEU A 114 17.06 16.84 -13.39
C LEU A 114 17.58 15.59 -12.67
N ASN A 115 18.00 15.72 -11.40
CA ASN A 115 18.52 14.59 -10.65
C ASN A 115 17.41 13.56 -10.34
N LEU A 116 16.22 14.00 -9.93
CA LEU A 116 15.10 13.11 -9.65
C LEU A 116 14.58 12.45 -10.92
N GLU A 117 14.53 13.18 -12.03
CA GLU A 117 14.15 12.62 -13.32
C GLU A 117 15.15 11.57 -13.82
N ALA A 118 16.45 11.77 -13.60
CA ALA A 118 17.47 10.76 -13.90
C ALA A 118 17.32 9.49 -13.04
N ILE A 119 17.00 9.63 -11.75
CA ILE A 119 16.82 8.50 -10.81
C ILE A 119 15.54 7.73 -11.12
N PHE A 120 14.42 8.42 -11.28
CA PHE A 120 13.10 7.80 -11.43
C PHE A 120 12.73 7.51 -12.88
N ARG A 121 13.50 8.04 -13.85
CA ARG A 121 13.19 8.09 -15.28
C ARG A 121 12.03 9.07 -15.56
N HIS A 122 12.05 9.68 -16.75
CA HIS A 122 11.11 10.72 -17.18
C HIS A 122 9.63 10.38 -16.87
N SER A 123 9.09 9.32 -17.47
CA SER A 123 7.66 8.98 -17.31
C SER A 123 7.25 8.67 -15.86
N PRO A 124 7.94 7.78 -15.11
CA PRO A 124 7.58 7.52 -13.72
C PRO A 124 7.71 8.75 -12.82
N TYR A 125 8.71 9.61 -13.03
CA TYR A 125 8.87 10.86 -12.27
C TYR A 125 7.58 11.69 -12.28
N TYR A 126 7.01 11.96 -13.45
CA TYR A 126 5.77 12.74 -13.56
C TYR A 126 4.57 12.01 -12.97
N ARG A 127 4.54 10.67 -13.03
CA ARG A 127 3.49 9.87 -12.39
C ARG A 127 3.56 9.95 -10.86
N TYR A 128 4.74 9.89 -10.26
CA TYR A 128 4.90 10.12 -8.82
C TYR A 128 4.51 11.55 -8.44
N ARG A 129 5.02 12.55 -9.18
CA ARG A 129 4.76 13.96 -8.94
C ARG A 129 3.28 14.31 -9.00
N ASN A 130 2.54 13.71 -9.94
CA ASN A 130 1.11 13.98 -10.16
C ASN A 130 0.19 12.93 -9.49
N GLN A 131 0.68 12.24 -8.44
CA GLN A 131 -0.11 11.31 -7.62
C GLN A 131 -0.69 10.10 -8.35
N LYS A 132 -0.14 9.74 -9.51
CA LYS A 132 -0.52 8.54 -10.29
C LYS A 132 0.23 7.29 -9.87
N LEU A 133 1.32 7.45 -9.11
CA LEU A 133 2.05 6.38 -8.43
C LEU A 133 2.38 6.82 -7.00
N GLY A 134 2.37 5.86 -6.07
CA GLY A 134 2.77 6.07 -4.69
C GLY A 134 4.26 5.88 -4.50
N LEU A 135 4.87 6.71 -3.66
CA LEU A 135 6.28 6.68 -3.28
C LEU A 135 6.47 5.83 -2.03
N THR A 136 7.27 4.77 -2.15
CA THR A 136 7.66 3.96 -0.98
C THR A 136 8.51 4.78 -0.01
N PRO A 137 8.61 4.38 1.28
CA PRO A 137 9.46 5.09 2.24
C PRO A 137 10.91 5.29 1.75
N LYS A 138 11.47 4.30 1.04
CA LYS A 138 12.80 4.39 0.44
C LYS A 138 12.88 5.44 -0.67
N GLN A 139 11.86 5.56 -1.51
CA GLN A 139 11.80 6.57 -2.56
C GLN A 139 11.58 7.97 -1.99
N GLN A 140 10.74 8.10 -0.95
CA GLN A 140 10.57 9.35 -0.21
C GLN A 140 11.93 9.83 0.33
N GLU A 141 12.69 8.92 0.95
CA GLU A 141 14.01 9.25 1.48
C GLU A 141 15.00 9.63 0.38
N CYS A 142 14.96 8.95 -0.76
CA CYS A 142 15.76 9.33 -1.92
C CYS A 142 15.49 10.79 -2.35
N ILE A 143 14.22 11.23 -2.36
CA ILE A 143 13.87 12.62 -2.67
C ILE A 143 14.46 13.58 -1.63
N ARG A 144 14.34 13.27 -0.33
CA ARG A 144 14.92 14.09 0.75
C ARG A 144 16.42 14.26 0.59
N GLN A 145 17.13 13.16 0.29
CA GLN A 145 18.58 13.19 0.12
C GLN A 145 19.00 13.97 -1.13
N VAL A 146 18.25 13.89 -2.23
CA VAL A 146 18.52 14.72 -3.41
C VAL A 146 18.30 16.20 -3.12
N CYS A 147 17.25 16.55 -2.39
CA CYS A 147 17.01 17.94 -1.98
C CYS A 147 18.18 18.48 -1.13
N LYS A 148 18.56 17.72 -0.09
CA LYS A 148 19.68 18.06 0.80
C LYS A 148 21.00 18.20 0.03
N LYS A 149 21.27 17.29 -0.91
CA LYS A 149 22.47 17.32 -1.76
C LYS A 149 22.59 18.60 -2.57
N HIS A 150 21.48 19.15 -3.06
CA HIS A 150 21.45 20.38 -3.86
C HIS A 150 21.24 21.65 -3.03
N GLY A 151 21.40 21.56 -1.70
CA GLY A 151 21.36 22.72 -0.80
C GLY A 151 19.97 23.13 -0.35
N TRP A 152 18.94 22.30 -0.58
CA TRP A 152 17.61 22.52 -0.01
C TRP A 152 17.52 21.89 1.38
N ASN A 153 17.47 22.74 2.41
CA ASN A 153 17.46 22.32 3.82
C ASN A 153 16.08 22.40 4.48
N GLU A 154 15.04 22.88 3.76
CA GLU A 154 13.68 22.87 4.29
C GLU A 154 13.08 21.46 4.31
N GLU A 155 12.03 21.29 5.10
CA GLU A 155 11.31 20.02 5.18
C GLU A 155 10.66 19.66 3.84
N VAL A 156 10.90 18.43 3.38
CA VAL A 156 10.24 17.88 2.19
C VAL A 156 8.90 17.28 2.60
N VAL A 157 7.83 17.98 2.25
CA VAL A 157 6.44 17.56 2.46
C VAL A 157 5.86 17.03 1.15
N PHE A 158 5.14 15.91 1.23
CA PHE A 158 4.42 15.31 0.09
C PHE A 158 2.93 15.68 0.14
N ASP A 159 2.25 15.64 -1.01
CA ASP A 159 0.88 16.18 -1.12
C ASP A 159 -0.12 15.43 -0.23
N ARG A 160 0.00 14.09 -0.10
CA ARG A 160 -0.79 13.25 0.84
C ARG A 160 -0.10 11.93 1.17
N TYR A 161 -0.67 11.20 2.14
CA TYR A 161 -0.16 9.90 2.58
C TYR A 161 -1.29 8.86 2.71
N THR A 162 -0.97 7.58 2.48
CA THR A 162 -1.84 6.43 2.77
C THR A 162 -1.06 5.29 3.42
N GLU A 163 -1.76 4.37 4.08
CA GLU A 163 -1.18 3.16 4.68
C GLU A 163 -1.46 1.95 3.78
N GLU A 164 -0.43 1.49 3.08
CA GLU A 164 -0.52 0.46 2.04
C GLU A 164 0.35 -0.76 2.40
N TYR A 165 -0.02 -1.94 1.90
CA TYR A 165 0.92 -3.07 1.91
C TYR A 165 1.99 -2.89 0.82
N GLU A 166 3.21 -3.33 1.11
CA GLU A 166 4.22 -3.54 0.07
C GLU A 166 3.93 -4.87 -0.64
N TRP A 167 3.12 -4.78 -1.70
CA TRP A 167 2.77 -5.89 -2.58
C TRP A 167 4.03 -6.46 -3.26
#